data_AF-A0A1Q3QUY0-F1
#
_entry.id   AF-A0A1Q3QUY0-F1
#
_cell.length_a   1.000
_cell.length_b   1.000
_cell.length_c   1.000
_cell.angle_alpha   90.00
_cell.angle_beta   90.00
_cell.angle_gamma   90.00
#
_symmetry.space_group_name_H-M   'P 1'
#
loop_
_entity.id
_entity.type
_entity.pdbx_description
1 polymer ?
#
loop_
_entity_poly.entity_id
_entity_poly.type
_entity_poly.pdbx_seq_one_letter_code
_entity_poly.pdbx_strand_id
1 'polypeptide(L)' 'MAFPIKVCVVCNEEFELKPDKPGFANRCPECSAPEEQADPTAKRRMDADERKSAAEANEARRQAMRNLLYRKDS' A
#
# COMPACT_ATOMS: atom_id res chain seq x y z
N MET A 1 12.18 -8.11 -30.05
CA MET A 1 12.97 -8.92 -29.09
C MET A 1 11.98 -9.70 -28.25
N ALA A 2 12.13 -11.01 -28.11
CA ALA A 2 11.23 -11.81 -27.28
C ALA A 2 11.49 -11.51 -25.80
N PHE A 3 10.42 -11.27 -25.04
CA PHE A 3 10.50 -11.10 -23.59
C PHE A 3 10.64 -12.46 -22.90
N PRO A 4 11.25 -12.54 -21.71
CA PRO A 4 11.30 -13.77 -20.94
C PRO A 4 9.88 -14.19 -20.52
N ILE A 5 9.51 -15.42 -20.86
CA ILE A 5 8.24 -16.05 -20.46
C ILE A 5 8.40 -16.59 -19.04
N LYS A 6 7.45 -16.28 -18.16
CA LYS A 6 7.37 -16.82 -16.80
C LYS A 6 6.00 -17.43 -16.55
N VAL A 7 5.93 -18.36 -15.59
CA VAL A 7 4.68 -18.94 -15.12
C VAL A 7 4.19 -18.16 -13.90
N CYS A 8 2.92 -17.76 -13.91
CA CYS A 8 2.30 -17.09 -12.78
C CYS A 8 2.06 -18.06 -11.62
N VAL A 9 2.46 -17.72 -10.40
CA VAL A 9 2.24 -18.57 -9.21
C VAL A 9 0.78 -18.64 -8.74
N VAL A 10 -0.11 -17.82 -9.32
CA VAL A 10 -1.52 -17.71 -8.91
C VAL A 10 -2.44 -18.46 -9.87
N CYS A 11 -2.33 -18.19 -11.19
CA CYS A 11 -3.15 -18.84 -12.21
C CYS A 11 -2.43 -19.97 -12.97
N ASN A 12 -1.12 -20.15 -12.77
CA ASN A 12 -0.27 -21.12 -13.49
C ASN A 12 -0.22 -20.92 -15.02
N GLU A 13 -0.55 -19.72 -15.51
CA GLU A 13 -0.47 -19.37 -16.92
C GLU A 13 0.91 -18.78 -17.28
N GLU A 14 1.33 -19.01 -18.53
CA GLU A 14 2.53 -18.41 -19.10
C GLU A 14 2.28 -16.95 -19.49
N PHE A 15 3.17 -16.04 -19.09
CA PHE A 15 3.06 -14.62 -19.41
C PHE A 15 4.43 -13.99 -19.73
N GLU A 16 4.40 -12.93 -20.54
CA GLU A 16 5.59 -12.16 -20.90
C GLU A 16 5.94 -11.13 -19.82
N LEU A 17 7.14 -11.23 -19.25
CA LEU A 17 7.61 -10.26 -18.26
C LEU A 17 8.31 -9.07 -18.93
N LYS A 18 7.68 -7.89 -18.89
CA LYS A 18 8.29 -6.63 -19.36
C LYS A 18 9.33 -6.11 -18.36
N PRO A 19 10.53 -5.66 -18.81
CA PRO A 19 11.65 -5.27 -17.95
C PRO A 19 11.39 -4.01 -17.11
N ASP A 20 10.47 -3.14 -17.53
CA ASP A 20 10.22 -1.84 -16.88
C ASP A 20 9.37 -1.94 -15.59
N LYS A 21 8.98 -3.15 -15.14
CA LYS A 21 8.14 -3.35 -13.96
C LYS A 21 8.75 -4.39 -12.98
N PRO A 22 9.67 -3.97 -12.09
CA PRO A 22 10.37 -4.86 -11.16
C PRO A 22 9.48 -5.58 -10.13
N GLY A 23 8.19 -5.21 -10.02
CA GLY A 23 7.24 -5.83 -9.08
C GLY A 23 6.61 -7.16 -9.52
N PHE A 24 6.66 -7.52 -10.82
CA PHE A 24 5.95 -8.70 -11.36
C PHE A 24 6.82 -9.97 -11.38
N ALA A 25 7.69 -10.16 -10.38
CA ALA A 25 8.73 -11.20 -10.43
C ALA A 25 8.16 -12.61 -10.67
N ASN A 26 6.93 -12.90 -10.20
CA ASN A 26 6.27 -14.21 -10.26
C ASN A 26 4.73 -14.16 -10.44
N ARG A 27 4.14 -12.97 -10.63
CA ARG A 27 2.68 -12.81 -10.77
C ARG A 27 2.37 -12.15 -12.10
N CYS A 28 1.37 -12.67 -12.81
CA CYS A 28 0.89 -12.07 -14.06
C CYS A 28 0.22 -10.71 -13.77
N PRO A 29 0.09 -9.85 -14.79
CA PRO A 29 -0.58 -8.55 -14.66
C PRO A 29 -2.01 -8.65 -14.11
N GLU A 30 -2.76 -9.70 -14.46
CA GLU A 30 -4.13 -9.92 -13.95
C GLU A 30 -4.14 -10.19 -12.43
N CYS A 31 -3.30 -11.11 -11.95
CA CYS A 31 -3.27 -11.49 -10.54
C CYS A 31 -2.52 -10.50 -9.63
N SER A 32 -1.77 -9.56 -10.21
CA SER A 32 -1.05 -8.52 -9.48
C SER A 32 -1.59 -7.12 -9.76
N ALA A 33 -2.69 -6.99 -10.51
CA ALA A 33 -3.45 -5.76 -10.54
C ALA A 33 -3.95 -5.51 -9.11
N PRO A 34 -3.45 -4.49 -8.39
CA PRO A 34 -4.18 -4.02 -7.24
C PRO A 34 -5.54 -3.52 -7.76
N GLU A 35 -6.60 -3.58 -6.95
CA GLU A 35 -7.87 -2.88 -7.24
C GLU A 35 -7.69 -1.34 -7.30
N GLU A 36 -6.44 -0.85 -7.29
CA GLU A 36 -6.00 0.54 -7.31
C GLU A 36 -5.64 1.03 -8.72
N GLN A 37 -6.50 0.74 -9.69
CA GLN A 37 -6.92 1.82 -10.61
C GLN A 37 -7.95 2.75 -9.95
N ALA A 38 -8.11 2.65 -8.63
CA ALA A 38 -8.52 3.75 -7.77
C ALA A 38 -7.52 4.92 -7.91
N ASP A 39 -7.66 5.61 -9.03
CA ASP A 39 -7.62 7.05 -9.18
C ASP A 39 -6.60 7.76 -8.24
N PRO A 40 -5.50 8.33 -8.76
CA PRO A 40 -4.60 9.15 -7.92
C PRO A 40 -5.32 10.34 -7.25
N THR A 41 -6.58 10.60 -7.64
CA THR A 41 -7.50 11.58 -7.06
C THR A 41 -8.18 11.13 -5.77
N ALA A 42 -8.03 9.87 -5.32
CA ALA A 42 -8.51 9.42 -4.02
C ALA A 42 -7.67 9.91 -2.83
N LYS A 43 -6.63 10.73 -3.06
CA LYS A 43 -6.20 11.72 -2.06
C LYS A 43 -7.30 12.77 -1.95
N ARG A 44 -8.40 12.41 -1.31
CA ARG A 44 -9.48 13.31 -0.90
C ARG A 44 -8.78 14.52 -0.30
N ARG A 45 -8.87 15.68 -0.96
CA ARG A 45 -8.21 16.90 -0.50
C ARG A 45 -8.83 17.24 0.85
N MET A 46 -8.18 16.82 1.92
CA MET A 46 -8.65 17.11 3.26
C MET A 46 -8.51 18.60 3.50
N ASP A 47 -9.60 19.22 3.92
CA ASP A 47 -9.61 20.64 4.26
C ASP A 47 -8.61 20.90 5.40
N ALA A 48 -8.19 22.16 5.59
CA ALA A 48 -7.27 22.53 6.65
C ALA A 48 -7.80 22.15 8.04
N ASP A 49 -9.12 22.25 8.25
CA ASP A 49 -9.75 21.88 9.52
C ASP A 49 -9.85 20.36 9.71
N GLU A 50 -10.11 19.60 8.64
CA GLU A 50 -10.05 18.13 8.68
C GLU A 50 -8.62 17.63 8.95
N ARG A 51 -7.60 18.33 8.44
CA ARG A 51 -6.20 17.99 8.73
C ARG A 51 -5.81 18.29 10.16
N LYS A 52 -6.27 19.41 10.73
CA LYS A 52 -5.99 19.77 12.12
C LYS A 52 -6.65 18.79 13.09
N SER A 53 -7.95 18.52 12.91
CA SER A 53 -8.68 17.56 13.75
C SER A 53 -8.08 16.15 13.69
N ALA A 54 -7.67 15.67 12.50
CA ALA A 54 -6.98 14.39 12.37
C ALA A 54 -5.59 14.36 13.05
N ALA A 55 -4.85 15.47 13.01
CA ALA A 55 -3.56 15.59 13.67
C ALA A 55 -3.69 15.55 15.21
N GLU A 56 -4.63 16.31 15.77
CA GLU A 56 -4.91 16.36 17.22
C GLU A 56 -5.36 14.99 17.75
N ALA A 57 -6.27 14.30 17.05
CA ALA A 57 -6.71 12.97 17.42
C ALA A 57 -5.56 11.94 17.40
N ASN A 58 -4.65 12.05 16.42
CA ASN A 58 -3.49 11.17 16.33
C ASN A 58 -2.46 11.46 17.43
N GLU A 59 -2.27 12.73 17.80
CA GLU A 59 -1.42 13.13 18.93
C GLU A 59 -1.93 12.56 20.25
N ALA A 60 -3.22 12.69 20.53
CA ALA A 60 -3.85 12.11 21.72
C ALA A 60 -3.66 10.58 21.76
N ARG A 61 -3.80 9.90 20.62
CA ARG A 61 -3.57 8.45 20.52
C ARG A 61 -2.12 8.08 20.83
N ARG A 62 -1.16 8.81 20.24
CA ARG A 62 0.28 8.58 20.48
C ARG A 62 0.66 8.83 21.93
N GLN A 63 0.11 9.87 22.55
CA GLN A 63 0.34 10.18 23.95
C GLN A 63 -0.23 9.10 24.87
N ALA A 64 -1.44 8.60 24.60
CA ALA A 64 -2.04 7.49 25.34
C ALA A 64 -1.18 6.22 25.24
N MET A 65 -0.75 5.86 24.03
CA MET A 65 0.13 4.69 23.82
C MET A 65 1.48 4.86 24.52
N ARG A 66 2.08 6.05 24.45
CA ARG A 66 3.34 6.36 25.15
C ARG A 66 3.17 6.25 26.66
N ASN A 67 2.08 6.77 27.21
CA ASN A 67 1.79 6.66 28.63
C ASN A 67 1.61 5.20 29.04
N LEU A 68 0.91 4.37 28.27
CA LEU A 68 0.79 2.93 28.57
C LEU A 68 2.14 2.20 28.55
N LEU A 69 3.01 2.52 27.59
CA LEU A 69 4.30 1.83 27.43
C LEU A 69 5.36 2.28 28.44
N TYR A 70 5.36 3.56 28.81
CA TYR A 70 6.40 4.17 29.64
C TYR A 70 5.91 4.55 31.04
N ARG A 71 4.62 4.36 31.38
CA ARG A 71 4.22 4.39 32.78
C ARG A 71 4.75 3.14 33.45
N LYS A 72 5.62 3.42 34.42
CA LYS A 72 6.22 2.45 35.32
C LYS A 72 5.18 2.07 36.39
N ASP A 73 4.05 1.51 35.96
CA ASP A 73 3.05 0.90 36.85
C ASP A 73 3.44 -0.56 37.20
N SER A 74 4.74 -0.88 37.17
CA SER A 74 5.33 -2.14 37.63
C SER A 74 6.32 -1.92 38.76
#